data_AF-A0A8T7HLG8-F1
#
_entry.id   AF-A0A8T7HLG8-F1
#
_cell.length_a   1.000
_cell.length_b   1.000
_cell.length_c   1.000
_cell.angle_alpha   90.00
_cell.angle_beta   90.00
_cell.angle_gamma   90.00
#
_symmetry.space_group_name_H-M   'P 1'
#
loop_
_entity.id
_entity.type
_entity.pdbx_description
1 polymer ?
#
loop_
_entity_poly.entity_id
_entity_poly.type
_entity_poly.pdbx_seq_one_letter_code
_entity_poly.pdbx_strand_id
1 'polypeptide(L)'
;MRPSIMFSAVAAAILTMLAFSLYNPIITGMPVLDTTLTVVTTINNSCNLTLEEGWNLVSFPCITTDAPILSYLGNYTSAINSVWYYDATSSADPWKSYNPSLPGYAIQDLSTLSRRSAYWINAKSRTDILIVSELFTPTAYSLSRGWNLVGYPSTAAKLVNETFQALEPDYDYILSFNASDIDTWKIYTWNSSLVSDQDLIYASPYGGYWIYMLSPKGYVIS
;
A
#
# COMPACT_ATOMS: atom_id res chain seq x y z
N MET A 1 3.75 18.41 42.07
CA MET A 1 2.76 18.54 40.97
C MET A 1 3.52 18.96 39.72
N ARG A 2 3.69 18.07 38.74
CA ARG A 2 4.24 18.42 37.42
C ARG A 2 3.05 18.66 36.48
N PRO A 3 3.02 19.73 35.69
CA PRO A 3 1.94 19.94 34.72
C PRO A 3 2.15 19.01 33.52
N SER A 4 1.11 18.23 33.23
CA SER A 4 1.01 17.40 32.04
C SER A 4 0.71 18.29 30.84
N ILE A 5 1.62 18.32 29.86
CA ILE A 5 1.36 18.96 28.56
C ILE A 5 0.50 17.99 27.76
N MET A 6 -0.80 18.30 27.61
CA MET A 6 -1.65 17.64 26.63
C MET A 6 -1.21 18.10 25.24
N PHE A 7 -0.69 17.17 24.43
CA PHE A 7 -0.56 17.39 22.99
C PHE A 7 -1.95 17.30 22.37
N SER A 8 -2.48 18.45 21.95
CA SER A 8 -3.64 18.54 21.08
C SER A 8 -3.23 18.04 19.69
N ALA A 9 -3.81 16.93 19.24
CA ALA A 9 -3.72 16.49 17.86
C ALA A 9 -4.58 17.43 17.00
N VAL A 10 -3.95 18.29 16.22
CA VAL A 10 -4.64 19.10 15.21
C VAL A 10 -4.84 18.21 13.99
N ALA A 11 -6.07 17.73 13.77
CA ALA A 11 -6.46 17.11 12.51
C ALA A 11 -6.66 18.21 11.47
N ALA A 12 -5.79 18.27 10.47
CA ALA A 12 -5.97 19.15 9.32
C ALA A 12 -6.78 18.39 8.25
N ALA A 13 -8.02 18.82 8.02
CA ALA A 13 -8.80 18.36 6.86
C ALA A 13 -8.38 19.20 5.64
N ILE A 14 -7.62 18.61 4.71
CA ILE A 14 -7.25 19.27 3.47
C ILE A 14 -8.37 19.06 2.45
N LEU A 15 -9.09 20.14 2.11
CA LEU A 15 -10.14 20.15 1.09
C LEU A 15 -9.48 20.26 -0.30
N THR A 16 -9.38 19.15 -1.03
CA THR A 16 -8.99 19.18 -2.45
C THR A 16 -10.26 19.19 -3.31
N MET A 17 -10.64 20.35 -3.85
CA MET A 17 -11.66 20.43 -4.90
C MET A 17 -10.98 20.16 -6.25
N LEU A 18 -11.37 19.07 -6.93
CA LEU A 18 -11.06 18.87 -8.34
C LEU A 18 -11.92 19.84 -9.16
N ALA A 19 -11.30 20.85 -9.77
CA ALA A 19 -11.95 21.75 -10.70
C ALA A 19 -12.20 21.05 -12.04
N PHE A 20 -13.43 20.99 -12.51
CA PHE A 20 -13.75 20.56 -13.88
C PHE A 20 -14.19 21.73 -14.75
N SER A 21 -13.71 21.72 -16.00
CA SER A 21 -14.05 22.69 -17.03
C SER A 21 -15.55 22.66 -17.34
N LEU A 22 -16.17 23.83 -17.45
CA LEU A 22 -17.57 23.99 -17.83
C LEU A 22 -17.79 23.44 -19.25
N TYR A 23 -18.24 22.20 -19.37
CA TYR A 23 -18.92 21.73 -20.57
C TYR A 23 -20.37 22.23 -20.48
N ASN A 24 -20.83 22.98 -21.48
CA ASN A 24 -22.23 23.40 -21.59
C ASN A 24 -23.00 22.36 -22.41
N PRO A 25 -23.67 21.35 -21.81
CA PRO A 25 -24.61 20.53 -22.56
C PRO A 25 -25.92 21.29 -22.75
N ILE A 26 -26.46 21.21 -23.98
CA ILE A 26 -27.83 21.58 -24.28
C ILE A 26 -28.75 20.63 -23.49
N ILE A 27 -29.69 21.19 -22.72
CA ILE A 27 -30.53 20.47 -21.76
C ILE A 27 -31.51 19.53 -22.49
N THR A 28 -31.28 18.22 -22.39
CA THR A 28 -32.33 17.19 -22.51
C THR A 28 -32.05 16.07 -21.51
N GLY A 29 -32.76 16.10 -20.37
CA GLY A 29 -32.60 15.17 -19.25
C GLY A 29 -31.66 15.74 -18.18
N MET A 30 -32.05 15.69 -16.91
CA MET A 30 -31.13 16.00 -15.81
C MET A 30 -30.17 14.81 -15.65
N PRO A 31 -28.88 14.91 -16.01
CA PRO A 31 -27.92 13.94 -15.53
C PRO A 31 -27.84 14.10 -14.00
N VAL A 32 -28.25 13.07 -13.27
CA VAL A 32 -27.89 12.96 -11.84
C VAL A 32 -26.40 12.71 -11.82
N LEU A 33 -25.62 13.75 -11.52
CA LEU A 33 -24.18 13.63 -11.35
C LEU A 33 -23.93 13.21 -9.90
N ASP A 34 -23.72 11.91 -9.69
CA ASP A 34 -23.30 11.41 -8.38
C ASP A 34 -21.96 12.04 -8.01
N THR A 35 -22.00 12.94 -7.02
CA THR A 35 -20.80 13.61 -6.52
C THR A 35 -20.35 12.90 -5.26
N THR A 36 -19.24 12.18 -5.32
CA THR A 36 -18.65 11.54 -4.15
C THR A 36 -17.72 12.53 -3.44
N LEU A 37 -18.05 12.91 -2.20
CA LEU A 37 -17.15 13.66 -1.32
C LEU A 37 -16.28 12.67 -0.55
N THR A 38 -14.95 12.73 -0.74
CA THR A 38 -14.01 11.98 0.09
C THR A 38 -13.43 12.90 1.15
N VAL A 39 -13.81 12.70 2.41
CA VAL A 39 -13.16 13.36 3.54
C VAL A 39 -11.84 12.65 3.79
N VAL A 40 -10.73 13.36 3.56
CA VAL A 40 -9.38 12.89 3.85
C VAL A 40 -9.00 13.30 5.26
N THR A 41 -8.55 12.34 6.06
CA THR A 41 -7.97 12.63 7.38
C THR A 41 -6.46 12.44 7.31
N THR A 42 -5.75 13.44 7.83
CA THR A 42 -4.29 13.47 7.90
C THR A 42 -3.87 13.63 9.35
N ILE A 43 -3.14 12.65 9.88
CA ILE A 43 -2.60 12.67 11.24
C ILE A 43 -1.10 12.41 11.21
N ASN A 44 -0.33 13.22 11.94
CA ASN A 44 1.08 12.97 12.15
C ASN A 44 1.26 11.60 12.81
N ASN A 45 2.14 10.79 12.25
CA ASN A 45 2.42 9.44 12.71
C ASN A 45 3.91 9.10 12.57
N SER A 46 4.33 8.07 13.28
CA SER A 46 5.65 7.49 13.24
C SER A 46 5.51 6.03 12.82
N CYS A 47 5.73 5.74 11.55
CA CYS A 47 5.74 4.38 11.03
C CYS A 47 7.11 3.75 11.27
N ASN A 48 7.15 2.65 12.02
CA ASN A 48 8.36 1.86 12.24
C ASN A 48 8.17 0.47 11.61
N LEU A 49 8.88 0.23 10.52
CA LEU A 49 8.91 -1.04 9.80
C LEU A 49 10.24 -1.74 10.11
N THR A 50 10.17 -2.97 10.62
CA THR A 50 11.36 -3.83 10.73
C THR A 50 11.49 -4.68 9.48
N LEU A 51 12.65 -4.66 8.85
CA LEU A 51 13.08 -5.64 7.86
C LEU A 51 13.91 -6.71 8.55
N GLU A 52 13.62 -7.98 8.28
CA GLU A 52 14.51 -9.09 8.61
C GLU A 52 15.63 -9.20 7.56
N GLU A 53 16.72 -9.88 7.90
CA GLU A 53 17.74 -10.23 6.90
C GLU A 53 17.12 -11.12 5.80
N GLY A 54 17.43 -10.81 4.53
CA GLY A 54 16.84 -11.49 3.38
C GLY A 54 15.59 -10.80 2.85
N TRP A 55 14.68 -11.58 2.28
CA TRP A 55 13.48 -11.05 1.61
C TRP A 55 12.39 -10.67 2.60
N ASN A 56 11.77 -9.51 2.38
CA ASN A 56 10.63 -9.00 3.13
C ASN A 56 9.56 -8.51 2.16
N LEU A 57 8.29 -8.82 2.40
CA LEU A 57 7.16 -8.30 1.65
C LEU A 57 6.45 -7.22 2.48
N VAL A 58 6.67 -5.96 2.12
CA VAL A 58 6.31 -4.83 2.99
C VAL A 58 5.54 -3.73 2.24
N SER A 59 4.87 -2.87 3.00
CA SER A 59 4.20 -1.67 2.52
C SER A 59 4.47 -0.47 3.43
N PHE A 60 4.20 0.74 2.91
CA PHE A 60 4.56 1.99 3.57
C PHE A 60 3.31 2.88 3.80
N PRO A 61 2.54 2.67 4.88
CA PRO A 61 1.30 3.40 5.14
C PRO A 61 1.50 4.90 5.39
N CYS A 62 2.66 5.33 5.91
CA CYS A 62 3.00 6.74 6.14
C CYS A 62 3.53 7.49 4.89
N ILE A 63 3.38 6.93 3.68
CA ILE A 63 3.66 7.69 2.44
C ILE A 63 2.37 8.40 2.04
N THR A 64 2.33 9.74 2.08
CA THR A 64 1.10 10.50 1.78
C THR A 64 0.89 10.68 0.27
N THR A 65 1.99 10.85 -0.46
CA THR A 65 2.03 11.03 -1.91
C THR A 65 3.20 10.22 -2.47
N ASP A 66 3.05 9.76 -3.71
CA ASP A 66 4.11 8.99 -4.35
C ASP A 66 5.37 9.85 -4.44
N ALA A 67 6.49 9.35 -3.93
CA ALA A 67 7.72 10.12 -3.83
C ALA A 67 8.95 9.28 -4.16
N PRO A 68 10.09 9.91 -4.50
CA PRO A 68 11.32 9.18 -4.80
C PRO A 68 11.71 8.21 -3.67
N ILE A 69 12.19 7.01 -4.02
CA ILE A 69 12.64 6.00 -3.06
C ILE A 69 13.62 6.59 -2.04
N LEU A 70 14.55 7.41 -2.50
CA LEU A 70 15.58 8.02 -1.66
C LEU A 70 15.02 8.93 -0.57
N SER A 71 13.81 9.50 -0.74
CA SER A 71 13.15 10.31 0.29
C SER A 71 12.83 9.51 1.55
N TYR A 72 12.62 8.19 1.43
CA TYR A 72 12.25 7.31 2.55
C TYR A 72 13.35 6.31 2.90
N LEU A 73 14.05 5.77 1.89
CA LEU A 73 15.04 4.71 2.07
C LEU A 73 16.49 5.20 1.98
N GLY A 74 16.74 6.50 1.75
CA GLY A 74 18.08 7.06 1.55
C GLY A 74 19.07 6.71 2.66
N ASN A 75 18.65 6.88 3.92
CA ASN A 75 19.47 6.56 5.11
C ASN A 75 19.68 5.07 5.35
N TYR A 76 18.95 4.21 4.64
CA TYR A 76 18.95 2.75 4.82
C TYR A 76 19.56 2.01 3.62
N THR A 77 20.01 2.73 2.59
CA THR A 77 20.56 2.15 1.35
C THR A 77 21.73 1.19 1.60
N SER A 78 22.55 1.44 2.61
CA SER A 78 23.66 0.54 2.97
C SER A 78 23.18 -0.84 3.42
N ALA A 79 21.99 -0.95 4.00
CA ALA A 79 21.39 -2.17 4.51
C ALA A 79 20.46 -2.89 3.50
N ILE A 80 20.29 -2.35 2.29
CA ILE A 80 19.40 -2.89 1.26
C ILE A 80 20.23 -3.41 0.08
N ASN A 81 19.92 -4.61 -0.40
CA ASN A 81 20.47 -5.17 -1.63
C ASN A 81 19.65 -4.75 -2.86
N SER A 82 18.32 -4.89 -2.76
CA SER A 82 17.41 -4.48 -3.84
C SER A 82 15.98 -4.30 -3.34
N VAL A 83 15.20 -3.52 -4.08
CA VAL A 83 13.76 -3.32 -3.90
C VAL A 83 13.06 -3.66 -5.20
N TRP A 84 11.95 -4.39 -5.12
CA TRP A 84 11.18 -4.83 -6.28
C TRP A 84 9.69 -4.52 -6.10
N TYR A 85 9.05 -4.15 -7.20
CA TYR A 85 7.63 -3.90 -7.30
C TYR A 85 7.09 -4.64 -8.53
N TYR A 86 5.84 -5.09 -8.46
CA TYR A 86 5.12 -5.70 -9.57
C TYR A 86 4.01 -4.77 -10.05
N ASP A 87 4.19 -4.21 -11.24
CA ASP A 87 3.22 -3.40 -11.94
C ASP A 87 2.29 -4.30 -12.77
N ALA A 88 1.10 -4.53 -12.24
CA ALA A 88 0.07 -5.33 -12.91
C ALA A 88 -0.44 -4.72 -14.23
N THR A 89 -0.18 -3.43 -14.48
CA THR A 89 -0.59 -2.75 -15.70
C THR A 89 0.42 -2.91 -16.84
N SER A 90 1.66 -3.28 -16.53
CA SER A 90 2.73 -3.50 -17.50
C SER A 90 2.86 -4.99 -17.85
N SER A 91 2.08 -5.46 -18.82
CA SER A 91 2.04 -6.90 -19.16
C SER A 91 3.34 -7.43 -19.77
N ALA A 92 4.13 -6.58 -20.43
CA ALA A 92 5.38 -6.99 -21.09
C ALA A 92 6.59 -6.96 -20.13
N ASP A 93 6.57 -6.06 -19.14
CA ASP A 93 7.66 -5.85 -18.19
C ASP A 93 7.08 -5.42 -16.83
N PRO A 94 6.50 -6.36 -16.07
CA PRO A 94 5.79 -6.03 -14.83
C PRO A 94 6.73 -5.78 -13.65
N TRP A 95 7.97 -6.28 -13.70
CA TRP A 95 8.87 -6.21 -12.55
C TRP A 95 9.74 -4.97 -12.58
N LYS A 96 9.52 -4.07 -11.63
CA LYS A 96 10.27 -2.83 -11.45
C LYS A 96 11.27 -3.00 -10.32
N SER A 97 12.52 -2.63 -10.55
CA SER A 97 13.61 -2.84 -9.58
C SER A 97 14.41 -1.58 -9.27
N TYR A 98 14.89 -1.52 -8.04
CA TYR A 98 15.83 -0.53 -7.53
C TYR A 98 17.00 -1.23 -6.85
N ASN A 99 18.23 -0.87 -7.23
CA ASN A 99 19.45 -1.37 -6.61
C ASN A 99 20.31 -0.19 -6.11
N PRO A 100 20.42 0.01 -4.77
CA PRO A 100 21.18 1.12 -4.20
C PRO A 100 22.70 1.00 -4.40
N SER A 101 23.19 -0.15 -4.83
CA SER A 101 24.61 -0.41 -5.10
C SER A 101 25.05 0.10 -6.48
N LEU A 102 24.09 0.41 -7.36
CA LEU A 102 24.40 0.94 -8.68
C LEU A 102 24.89 2.39 -8.58
N PRO A 103 25.78 2.83 -9.49
CA PRO A 103 26.20 4.23 -9.54
C PRO A 103 25.01 5.17 -9.72
N GLY A 104 25.08 6.38 -9.15
CA GLY A 104 23.97 7.35 -9.19
C GLY A 104 23.54 7.83 -10.58
N TYR A 105 24.33 7.56 -11.63
CA TYR A 105 23.96 7.82 -13.03
C TYR A 105 23.19 6.67 -13.70
N ALA A 106 23.10 5.50 -13.05
CA ALA A 106 22.34 4.38 -13.55
C ALA A 106 20.85 4.69 -13.45
N ILE A 107 20.12 4.46 -14.54
CA ILE A 107 18.66 4.59 -14.57
C ILE A 107 18.07 3.39 -13.81
N GLN A 108 17.25 3.67 -12.81
CA GLN A 108 16.53 2.68 -12.01
C GLN A 108 15.10 2.56 -12.56
N ASP A 109 14.60 1.34 -12.71
CA ASP A 109 13.27 1.09 -13.25
C ASP A 109 12.18 1.38 -12.20
N LEU A 110 12.46 1.06 -10.93
CA LEU A 110 11.70 1.54 -9.79
C LEU A 110 12.38 2.79 -9.21
N SER A 111 11.70 3.94 -9.28
CA SER A 111 12.23 5.22 -8.78
C SER A 111 11.38 5.84 -7.66
N THR A 112 10.11 5.41 -7.51
CA THR A 112 9.14 5.98 -6.57
C THR A 112 8.55 4.93 -5.65
N LEU A 113 8.26 5.32 -4.41
CA LEU A 113 7.44 4.55 -3.48
C LEU A 113 6.03 5.14 -3.39
N SER A 114 5.05 4.27 -3.20
CA SER A 114 3.64 4.61 -3.04
C SER A 114 3.06 3.86 -1.85
N ARG A 115 2.14 4.50 -1.12
CA ARG A 115 1.33 3.84 -0.10
C ARG A 115 0.44 2.73 -0.65
N ARG A 116 0.07 2.80 -1.93
CA ARG A 116 -0.81 1.82 -2.59
C ARG A 116 -0.08 0.52 -2.93
N SER A 117 1.23 0.55 -2.98
CA SER A 117 2.03 -0.57 -3.46
C SER A 117 2.69 -1.30 -2.31
N ALA A 118 2.87 -2.60 -2.50
CA ALA A 118 3.79 -3.39 -1.70
C ALA A 118 5.09 -3.61 -2.46
N TYR A 119 6.14 -3.93 -1.71
CA TYR A 119 7.49 -4.05 -2.21
C TYR A 119 8.15 -5.28 -1.62
N TRP A 120 8.87 -6.00 -2.47
CA TRP A 120 9.85 -6.97 -2.03
C TRP A 120 11.16 -6.26 -1.75
N ILE A 121 11.61 -6.26 -0.50
CA ILE A 121 12.90 -5.69 -0.10
C ILE A 121 13.82 -6.81 0.33
N ASN A 122 14.96 -6.94 -0.35
CA ASN A 122 16.03 -7.80 0.11
C ASN A 122 16.99 -6.99 0.98
N ALA A 123 16.96 -7.22 2.30
CA ALA A 123 17.83 -6.56 3.26
C ALA A 123 19.09 -7.40 3.51
N LYS A 124 20.22 -6.71 3.73
CA LYS A 124 21.52 -7.32 4.07
C LYS A 124 21.60 -7.78 5.52
N SER A 125 20.81 -7.16 6.39
CA SER A 125 20.74 -7.43 7.82
C SER A 125 19.42 -6.90 8.36
N ARG A 126 19.00 -7.39 9.54
CA ARG A 126 17.83 -6.85 10.23
C ARG A 126 17.97 -5.33 10.42
N THR A 127 16.97 -4.57 9.98
CA THR A 127 17.03 -3.09 9.93
C THR A 127 15.66 -2.50 10.26
N ASP A 128 15.64 -1.55 11.20
CA ASP A 128 14.43 -0.78 11.51
C ASP A 128 14.39 0.51 10.70
N ILE A 129 13.33 0.69 9.92
CA ILE A 129 13.06 1.84 9.07
C ILE A 129 12.01 2.71 9.77
N LEU A 130 12.40 3.93 10.11
CA LEU A 130 11.55 4.92 10.74
C LEU A 130 11.14 5.99 9.73
N ILE A 131 9.84 6.11 9.48
CA ILE A 131 9.24 7.15 8.65
C ILE A 131 8.32 7.99 9.52
N VAL A 132 8.72 9.25 9.75
CA VAL A 132 7.89 10.25 10.44
C VAL A 132 7.19 11.08 9.37
N SER A 133 5.89 10.83 9.19
CA SER A 133 5.05 11.51 8.19
C SER A 133 3.59 11.40 8.60
N GLU A 134 2.65 11.54 7.68
CA GLU A 134 1.23 11.50 7.98
C GLU A 134 0.60 10.19 7.47
N LEU A 135 -0.47 9.74 8.13
CA LEU A 135 -1.36 8.74 7.56
C LEU A 135 -2.44 9.40 6.72
N PHE A 136 -2.72 8.82 5.56
CA PHE A 136 -3.75 9.27 4.64
C PHE A 136 -4.81 8.18 4.49
N THR A 137 -6.00 8.44 5.02
CA THR A 137 -7.18 7.58 4.87
C THR A 137 -8.37 8.40 4.33
N PRO A 138 -9.18 7.85 3.41
CA PRO A 138 -9.06 6.50 2.83
C PRO A 138 -8.04 6.41 1.69
N THR A 139 -7.65 5.19 1.32
CA THR A 139 -6.81 4.91 0.13
C THR A 139 -7.61 4.14 -0.90
N ALA A 140 -7.74 4.74 -2.09
CA ALA A 140 -8.34 4.11 -3.25
C ALA A 140 -7.29 3.41 -4.12
N TYR A 141 -7.70 2.28 -4.69
CA TYR A 141 -6.90 1.39 -5.51
C TYR A 141 -7.64 1.04 -6.80
N SER A 142 -6.89 0.68 -7.83
CA SER A 142 -7.41 0.15 -9.08
C SER A 142 -6.66 -1.13 -9.41
N LEU A 143 -7.30 -2.28 -9.25
CA LEU A 143 -6.70 -3.58 -9.49
C LEU A 143 -6.97 -4.05 -10.92
N SER A 144 -5.95 -4.63 -11.53
CA SER A 144 -6.03 -5.28 -12.84
C SER A 144 -6.44 -6.74 -12.69
N ARG A 145 -6.98 -7.36 -13.74
CA ARG A 145 -7.16 -8.82 -13.77
C ARG A 145 -5.80 -9.51 -13.65
N GLY A 146 -5.73 -10.60 -12.88
CA GLY A 146 -4.50 -11.32 -12.57
C GLY A 146 -3.86 -10.84 -11.27
N TRP A 147 -2.54 -11.02 -11.15
CA TRP A 147 -1.79 -10.66 -9.95
C TRP A 147 -1.68 -9.15 -9.77
N ASN A 148 -1.87 -8.68 -8.54
CA ASN A 148 -1.62 -7.31 -8.10
C ASN A 148 -0.80 -7.32 -6.82
N LEU A 149 0.18 -6.43 -6.72
CA LEU A 149 1.03 -6.28 -5.52
C LEU A 149 0.63 -5.02 -4.75
N VAL A 150 -0.07 -5.24 -3.64
CA VAL A 150 -0.84 -4.22 -2.92
C VAL A 150 -0.28 -3.97 -1.54
N GLY A 151 -0.12 -2.70 -1.18
CA GLY A 151 0.22 -2.29 0.17
C GLY A 151 -0.99 -2.14 1.08
N TYR A 152 -0.82 -2.37 2.38
CA TYR A 152 -1.86 -2.10 3.37
C TYR A 152 -1.70 -0.70 3.95
N PRO A 153 -2.67 0.21 3.78
CA PRO A 153 -2.48 1.65 4.00
C PRO A 153 -2.74 2.07 5.46
N SER A 154 -2.69 1.14 6.41
CA SER A 154 -3.01 1.38 7.82
C SER A 154 -1.93 0.84 8.76
N THR A 155 -1.80 1.49 9.91
CA THR A 155 -0.94 1.04 11.03
C THR A 155 -1.71 0.21 12.06
N ALA A 156 -2.99 -0.06 11.83
CA ALA A 156 -3.82 -0.93 12.68
C ALA A 156 -4.18 -2.21 11.93
N ALA A 157 -4.04 -3.36 12.59
CA ALA A 157 -4.47 -4.63 12.03
C ALA A 157 -5.99 -4.67 11.88
N LYS A 158 -6.47 -5.26 10.79
CA LYS A 158 -7.89 -5.51 10.53
C LYS A 158 -8.07 -6.93 10.02
N LEU A 159 -9.24 -7.54 10.22
CA LEU A 159 -9.51 -8.85 9.64
C LEU A 159 -9.42 -8.81 8.11
N VAL A 160 -8.82 -9.84 7.50
CA VAL A 160 -8.65 -9.89 6.04
C VAL A 160 -9.99 -9.91 5.32
N ASN A 161 -10.95 -10.69 5.82
CA ASN A 161 -12.31 -10.73 5.24
C ASN A 161 -12.99 -9.35 5.28
N GLU A 162 -12.83 -8.56 6.33
CA GLU A 162 -13.37 -7.19 6.42
C GLU A 162 -12.59 -6.18 5.57
N THR A 163 -11.30 -6.40 5.37
CA THR A 163 -10.43 -5.50 4.61
C THR A 163 -10.68 -5.62 3.11
N PHE A 164 -10.87 -6.85 2.63
CA PHE A 164 -11.02 -7.15 1.21
C PHE A 164 -12.44 -7.56 0.82
N GLN A 165 -13.43 -7.43 1.71
CA GLN A 165 -14.84 -7.75 1.45
C GLN A 165 -15.36 -7.12 0.16
N ALA A 166 -15.01 -5.85 -0.09
CA ALA A 166 -15.46 -5.11 -1.27
C ALA A 166 -14.95 -5.72 -2.59
N LEU A 167 -13.90 -6.55 -2.55
CA LEU A 167 -13.39 -7.26 -3.72
C LEU A 167 -14.20 -8.51 -4.05
N GLU A 168 -14.94 -9.08 -3.10
CA GLU A 168 -15.73 -10.29 -3.32
C GLU A 168 -16.82 -10.09 -4.39
N PRO A 169 -17.10 -11.10 -5.25
CA PRO A 169 -16.41 -12.38 -5.42
C PRO A 169 -15.26 -12.33 -6.45
N ASP A 170 -14.74 -11.14 -6.80
CA ASP A 170 -13.89 -10.91 -7.97
C ASP A 170 -12.40 -11.28 -7.79
N TYR A 171 -12.04 -12.10 -6.82
CA TYR A 171 -10.67 -12.60 -6.60
C TYR A 171 -10.65 -14.06 -6.13
N ASP A 172 -9.55 -14.75 -6.41
CA ASP A 172 -9.33 -16.13 -5.95
C ASP A 172 -8.44 -16.18 -4.69
N TYR A 173 -7.33 -15.45 -4.72
CA TYR A 173 -6.24 -15.57 -3.75
C TYR A 173 -5.85 -14.23 -3.15
N ILE A 174 -5.59 -14.24 -1.84
CA ILE A 174 -4.81 -13.20 -1.16
C ILE A 174 -3.67 -13.91 -0.43
N LEU A 175 -2.43 -13.53 -0.77
CA LEU A 175 -1.22 -14.06 -0.15
C LEU A 175 -0.48 -12.94 0.58
N SER A 176 0.10 -13.26 1.72
CA SER A 176 1.05 -12.40 2.42
C SER A 176 2.30 -13.19 2.78
N PHE A 177 3.41 -12.49 2.94
CA PHE A 177 4.68 -13.07 3.33
C PHE A 177 5.25 -12.30 4.53
N ASN A 178 5.54 -13.01 5.62
CA ASN A 178 6.17 -12.47 6.82
C ASN A 178 7.52 -13.15 7.07
N ALA A 179 8.61 -12.40 6.88
CA ALA A 179 9.97 -12.89 7.02
C ALA A 179 10.32 -13.33 8.46
N SER A 180 9.62 -12.78 9.46
CA SER A 180 9.89 -13.09 10.87
C SER A 180 9.14 -14.35 11.36
N ASP A 181 8.17 -14.83 10.57
CA ASP A 181 7.39 -16.02 10.92
C ASP A 181 8.14 -17.29 10.50
N ILE A 182 7.98 -18.36 11.28
CA ILE A 182 8.46 -19.70 10.90
C ILE A 182 7.68 -20.18 9.68
N ASP A 183 6.38 -19.90 9.65
CA ASP A 183 5.53 -20.16 8.50
C ASP A 183 5.31 -18.87 7.70
N THR A 184 6.28 -18.61 6.83
CA THR A 184 6.43 -17.30 6.18
C THR A 184 5.29 -16.91 5.25
N TRP A 185 4.62 -17.87 4.60
CA TRP A 185 3.55 -17.57 3.64
C TRP A 185 2.18 -17.83 4.26
N LYS A 186 1.29 -16.85 4.11
CA LYS A 186 -0.08 -16.90 4.62
C LYS A 186 -1.07 -16.72 3.48
N ILE A 187 -2.17 -17.48 3.48
CA ILE A 187 -3.17 -17.45 2.41
C ILE A 187 -4.59 -17.24 2.93
N TYR A 188 -5.37 -16.47 2.15
CA TYR A 188 -6.81 -16.32 2.29
C TYR A 188 -7.48 -16.51 0.92
N THR A 189 -8.67 -17.13 0.91
CA THR A 189 -9.44 -17.39 -0.31
C THR A 189 -10.89 -17.02 -0.12
N TRP A 190 -11.53 -16.53 -1.18
CA TRP A 190 -12.96 -16.27 -1.14
C TRP A 190 -13.76 -17.60 -1.12
N ASN A 191 -14.80 -17.64 -0.28
CA ASN A 191 -15.77 -18.75 -0.16
C ASN A 191 -15.16 -20.14 0.11
N SER A 192 -13.97 -20.22 0.72
CA SER A 192 -13.27 -21.49 0.94
C SER A 192 -13.21 -22.35 -0.31
N SER A 193 -13.03 -21.71 -1.46
CA SER A 193 -13.02 -22.36 -2.78
C SER A 193 -11.89 -23.40 -2.90
N LEU A 194 -10.99 -23.47 -1.92
CA LEU A 194 -9.90 -24.43 -1.76
C LEU A 194 -9.88 -25.04 -0.36
N VAL A 195 -9.42 -26.29 -0.28
CA VAL A 195 -9.68 -27.22 0.83
C VAL A 195 -8.72 -27.10 2.03
N SER A 196 -7.67 -26.28 1.98
CA SER A 196 -6.71 -26.18 3.10
C SER A 196 -5.96 -24.85 3.18
N ASP A 197 -5.61 -24.53 4.44
CA ASP A 197 -4.67 -23.52 4.94
C ASP A 197 -5.07 -22.04 4.88
N GLN A 198 -6.36 -21.71 5.12
CA GLN A 198 -6.74 -20.32 5.38
C GLN A 198 -6.22 -19.82 6.73
N ASP A 199 -4.99 -19.32 6.73
CA ASP A 199 -4.27 -18.90 7.92
C ASP A 199 -3.86 -17.42 7.89
N LEU A 200 -4.15 -16.71 6.79
CA LEU A 200 -4.08 -15.25 6.73
C LEU A 200 -5.36 -14.65 7.37
N ILE A 201 -5.31 -14.44 8.68
CA ILE A 201 -6.45 -13.93 9.46
C ILE A 201 -6.53 -12.40 9.45
N TYR A 202 -5.39 -11.72 9.50
CA TYR A 202 -5.30 -10.27 9.61
C TYR A 202 -4.53 -9.63 8.46
N ALA A 203 -5.04 -8.49 7.99
CA ALA A 203 -4.28 -7.52 7.24
C ALA A 203 -3.45 -6.73 8.26
N SER A 204 -2.20 -7.15 8.43
CA SER A 204 -1.25 -6.58 9.38
C SER A 204 -0.62 -5.28 8.88
N PRO A 205 -0.34 -4.32 9.79
CA PRO A 205 0.44 -3.12 9.50
C PRO A 205 1.73 -3.43 8.76
N TYR A 206 2.09 -2.58 7.79
CA TYR A 206 3.31 -2.70 6.99
C TYR A 206 3.41 -3.97 6.14
N GLY A 207 2.40 -4.84 6.13
CA GLY A 207 2.38 -6.03 5.29
C GLY A 207 2.12 -5.70 3.82
N GLY A 208 2.70 -6.49 2.92
CA GLY A 208 2.32 -6.49 1.51
C GLY A 208 1.45 -7.70 1.15
N TYR A 209 0.61 -7.54 0.13
CA TYR A 209 -0.37 -8.55 -0.27
C TYR A 209 -0.32 -8.78 -1.77
N TRP A 210 -0.24 -10.03 -2.16
CA TRP A 210 -0.53 -10.47 -3.52
C TRP A 210 -2.01 -10.78 -3.63
N ILE A 211 -2.71 -10.14 -4.56
CA ILE A 211 -4.13 -10.39 -4.82
C ILE A 211 -4.29 -10.86 -6.25
N TYR A 212 -4.88 -12.03 -6.45
CA TYR A 212 -5.20 -12.54 -7.79
C TYR A 212 -6.66 -12.24 -8.14
N MET A 213 -6.86 -11.25 -8.98
CA MET A 213 -8.18 -10.78 -9.40
C MET A 213 -8.70 -11.54 -10.62
N LEU A 214 -9.96 -11.92 -10.58
CA LEU A 214 -10.70 -12.52 -11.70
C LEU A 214 -11.16 -11.47 -12.72
N SER A 215 -11.43 -10.25 -12.26
CA SER A 215 -11.85 -9.10 -13.06
C SER A 215 -11.20 -7.80 -12.52
N PRO A 216 -10.95 -6.77 -13.36
CA PRO A 216 -10.45 -5.50 -12.86
C PRO A 216 -11.47 -4.84 -11.92
N LYS A 217 -11.01 -4.25 -10.80
CA LYS A 217 -11.90 -3.65 -9.80
C LYS A 217 -11.24 -2.49 -9.06
N GLY A 218 -12.00 -1.41 -8.88
CA GLY A 218 -11.63 -0.34 -7.94
C GLY A 218 -12.08 -0.71 -6.53
N TYR A 219 -11.25 -0.42 -5.52
CA TYR A 219 -11.63 -0.63 -4.12
C TYR A 219 -10.98 0.40 -3.20
N VAL A 220 -11.51 0.53 -1.99
CA VAL A 220 -11.09 1.53 -1.01
C VAL A 220 -10.84 0.84 0.33
N ILE A 221 -9.69 1.13 0.95
CA ILE A 221 -9.42 0.79 2.35
C ILE A 221 -9.40 2.08 3.16
N SER A 222 -10.14 2.10 4.26
CA SER A 222 -10.22 3.20 5.24
C SER A 222 -9.57 2.82 6.56
#